data_AF-R7FZ98-F1
#
_entry.id   AF-R7FZ98-F1
#
_cell.length_a   1.000
_cell.length_b   1.000
_cell.length_c   1.000
_cell.angle_alpha   90.00
_cell.angle_beta   90.00
_cell.angle_gamma   90.00
#
_symmetry.space_group_name_H-M   'P 1'
#
loop_
_entity.id
_entity.type
_entity.pdbx_description
1 polymer ?
#
loop_
_entity_poly.entity_id
_entity_poly.type
_entity_poly.pdbx_seq_one_letter_code
_entity_poly.pdbx_strand_id
1 'polypeptide(L)'
;MKRIIAVLLVAASIFLVSCGGIPSARGIVKKTVSGTTEISLYYGSANGNDMAGFNIRRIDGIASGAFAAPKINALPFIVYVFKLDGSVEVEEFKNTLRENCDLVWNICTSADTIICENEGDVVLFAMLDMDEMTGLPKGTDEKIINNFHSILK
;
A
#
# COMPACT_ATOMS: atom_id res chain seq x y z
N MET A 1 45.69 9.81 35.00
CA MET A 1 46.47 9.10 33.95
C MET A 1 45.67 7.88 33.49
N LYS A 2 45.35 7.79 32.17
CA LYS A 2 45.29 6.60 31.27
C LYS A 2 44.56 5.33 31.79
N ARG A 3 43.57 4.66 31.16
CA ARG A 3 43.09 4.45 29.77
C ARG A 3 41.71 3.71 29.81
N ILE A 4 40.65 4.11 29.09
CA ILE A 4 40.02 3.56 27.84
C ILE A 4 39.65 2.03 27.80
N ILE A 5 38.41 1.76 27.30
CA ILE A 5 37.82 0.54 26.63
C ILE A 5 37.01 -0.39 27.58
N ALA A 6 35.75 -0.85 27.38
CA ALA A 6 34.85 -1.06 26.22
C ALA A 6 33.37 -0.76 26.60
N VAL A 7 32.57 -0.04 25.79
CA VAL A 7 31.59 -0.55 24.80
C VAL A 7 30.81 -1.79 25.25
N LEU A 8 29.56 -1.61 25.71
CA LEU A 8 28.47 -2.61 25.56
C LEU A 8 27.10 -1.98 25.87
N LEU A 9 26.21 -2.05 24.87
CA LEU A 9 24.74 -1.93 24.94
C LEU A 9 24.12 -0.54 25.17
N VAL A 10 24.34 0.36 24.23
CA VAL A 10 23.29 1.30 23.78
C VAL A 10 22.64 0.67 22.55
N ALA A 11 21.67 -0.21 22.76
CA ALA A 11 20.72 -0.69 21.73
C ALA A 11 19.72 -1.67 22.37
N ALA A 12 18.84 -1.17 23.22
CA ALA A 12 17.51 -1.77 23.36
C ALA A 12 16.56 -0.84 22.63
N SER A 13 16.68 -0.88 21.31
CA SER A 13 15.74 -0.38 20.31
C SER A 13 14.37 -1.03 20.55
N ILE A 14 13.63 -0.49 21.50
CA ILE A 14 12.17 -0.52 21.44
C ILE A 14 11.78 0.68 20.58
N PHE A 15 12.12 0.61 19.29
CA PHE A 15 11.20 1.17 18.32
C PHE A 15 10.00 0.23 18.41
N LEU A 16 8.99 0.65 19.19
CA LEU A 16 7.63 0.33 18.83
C LEU A 16 7.50 0.83 17.39
N VAL A 17 7.73 -0.06 16.42
CA VAL A 17 7.30 0.12 15.04
C VAL A 17 5.80 0.26 15.19
N SER A 18 5.33 1.50 15.30
CA SER A 18 3.92 1.79 15.29
C SER A 18 3.45 1.26 13.95
N CYS A 19 2.70 0.17 13.98
CA CYS A 19 1.97 -0.32 12.84
C CYS A 19 1.21 0.88 12.28
N GLY A 20 1.64 1.41 11.13
CA GLY A 20 1.02 2.58 10.52
C GLY A 20 -0.46 2.28 10.37
N GLY A 21 -1.29 2.99 11.10
CA GLY A 21 -2.74 2.76 11.07
C GLY A 21 -3.23 2.88 9.64
N ILE A 22 -4.10 1.96 9.22
CA ILE A 22 -4.79 2.09 7.94
C ILE A 22 -5.59 3.41 8.00
N PRO A 23 -5.48 4.31 6.99
CA PRO A 23 -6.22 5.58 6.95
C PRO A 23 -7.72 5.36 7.10
N SER A 24 -8.51 6.40 7.40
CA SER A 24 -9.91 6.35 7.84
C SER A 24 -10.77 5.33 7.07
N ALA A 25 -10.77 4.07 7.50
CA ALA A 25 -11.51 3.00 6.86
C ALA A 25 -12.99 3.30 7.06
N ARG A 26 -13.75 3.36 5.97
CA ARG A 26 -15.20 3.58 6.00
C ARG A 26 -15.94 2.27 6.30
N GLY A 27 -15.35 1.13 5.99
CA GLY A 27 -15.94 -0.16 6.28
C GLY A 27 -15.10 -1.33 5.83
N ILE A 28 -15.71 -2.51 5.91
CA ILE A 28 -15.13 -3.77 5.45
C ILE A 28 -16.06 -4.35 4.40
N VAL A 29 -15.54 -4.67 3.22
CA VAL A 29 -16.22 -5.53 2.24
C VAL A 29 -15.77 -6.96 2.47
N LYS A 30 -16.72 -7.89 2.55
CA LYS A 30 -16.45 -9.32 2.62
C LYS A 30 -16.92 -9.99 1.34
N LYS A 31 -16.08 -10.83 0.73
CA LYS A 31 -16.46 -11.61 -0.44
C LYS A 31 -15.87 -13.02 -0.35
N THR A 32 -16.73 -14.02 -0.51
CA THR A 32 -16.29 -15.41 -0.66
C THR A 32 -15.82 -15.62 -2.09
N VAL A 33 -14.53 -15.95 -2.24
CA VAL A 33 -13.92 -16.41 -3.48
C VAL A 33 -13.78 -17.93 -3.39
N SER A 34 -14.01 -18.62 -4.51
CA SER A 34 -13.91 -20.08 -4.67
C SER A 34 -14.73 -20.95 -3.68
N GLY A 35 -15.74 -20.37 -3.01
CA GLY A 35 -16.69 -21.10 -2.16
C GLY A 35 -16.20 -21.37 -0.72
N THR A 36 -14.91 -21.24 -0.44
CA THR A 36 -14.33 -21.48 0.90
C THR A 36 -13.44 -20.35 1.41
N THR A 37 -12.92 -19.48 0.54
CA THR A 37 -11.99 -18.41 0.92
C THR A 37 -12.74 -17.09 1.11
N GLU A 38 -12.87 -16.61 2.35
CA GLU A 38 -13.41 -15.27 2.63
C GLU A 38 -12.29 -14.22 2.53
N ILE A 39 -12.45 -13.28 1.59
CA ILE A 39 -11.61 -12.09 1.50
C ILE A 39 -12.34 -10.96 2.21
N SER A 40 -11.71 -10.39 3.23
CA SER A 40 -12.15 -9.16 3.88
C SER A 40 -11.24 -8.02 3.47
N LEU A 41 -11.79 -6.97 2.86
CA LEU A 41 -11.06 -5.76 2.46
C LEU A 41 -11.54 -4.58 3.28
N TYR A 42 -10.62 -3.88 3.96
CA TYR A 42 -10.86 -2.51 4.37
C TYR A 42 -10.96 -1.62 3.14
N TYR A 43 -11.91 -0.70 3.15
CA TYR A 43 -11.96 0.36 2.16
C TYR A 43 -12.26 1.69 2.82
N GLY A 44 -11.80 2.77 2.22
CA GLY A 44 -12.02 4.11 2.74
C GLY A 44 -11.61 5.19 1.76
N SER A 45 -11.66 6.43 2.22
CA SER A 45 -11.15 7.57 1.46
C SER A 45 -9.66 7.78 1.71
N ALA A 46 -8.94 8.16 0.67
CA ALA A 46 -7.56 8.62 0.73
C ALA A 46 -7.54 10.11 0.37
N ASN A 47 -6.93 10.93 1.21
CA ASN A 47 -6.92 12.39 1.06
C ASN A 47 -5.49 12.99 1.03
N GLY A 48 -4.50 12.12 0.86
CA GLY A 48 -3.09 12.50 0.86
C GLY A 48 -2.42 12.53 2.23
N ASN A 49 -3.16 12.50 3.35
CA ASN A 49 -2.56 12.53 4.69
C ASN A 49 -2.58 11.14 5.34
N ASP A 50 -1.51 10.81 6.06
CA ASP A 50 -1.38 9.59 6.86
C ASP A 50 -1.75 8.30 6.11
N MET A 51 -1.35 8.23 4.83
CA MET A 51 -1.60 7.07 3.98
C MET A 51 -0.63 5.94 4.33
N ALA A 52 -1.17 4.73 4.52
CA ALA A 52 -0.36 3.55 4.78
C ALA A 52 0.47 3.18 3.54
N GLY A 53 1.70 2.71 3.77
CA GLY A 53 2.59 2.30 2.69
C GLY A 53 3.43 3.40 2.06
N PHE A 54 3.49 4.59 2.67
CA PHE A 54 4.33 5.70 2.22
C PHE A 54 5.20 6.26 3.36
N ASN A 55 6.44 6.62 3.04
CA ASN A 55 7.44 7.21 3.94
C ASN A 55 7.28 8.72 4.15
N ILE A 56 6.19 9.29 3.62
CA ILE A 56 5.85 10.69 3.73
C ILE A 56 4.48 10.85 4.37
N ARG A 57 4.32 11.92 5.15
CA ARG A 57 3.08 12.18 5.90
C ARG A 57 1.97 12.80 5.04
N ARG A 58 2.35 13.42 3.92
CA ARG A 58 1.44 14.17 3.07
C ARG A 58 1.82 14.03 1.60
N ILE A 59 0.80 13.81 0.77
CA ILE A 59 0.85 13.84 -0.70
C ILE A 59 -0.17 14.87 -1.17
N ASP A 60 0.28 15.87 -1.92
CA ASP A 60 -0.56 16.96 -2.44
C ASP A 60 -1.16 16.62 -3.82
N GLY A 61 -2.06 17.47 -4.32
CA GLY A 61 -2.66 17.34 -5.66
C GLY A 61 -3.84 16.38 -5.78
N ILE A 62 -4.44 15.97 -4.65
CA ILE A 62 -5.53 14.98 -4.60
C ILE A 62 -6.86 15.69 -4.40
N ALA A 63 -7.73 15.68 -5.41
CA ALA A 63 -9.13 16.13 -5.29
C ALA A 63 -9.97 15.13 -4.49
N SER A 64 -9.80 13.85 -4.78
CA SER A 64 -10.42 12.76 -4.03
C SER A 64 -9.63 11.47 -4.22
N GLY A 65 -9.73 10.55 -3.27
CA GLY A 65 -9.10 9.25 -3.41
C GLY A 65 -9.84 8.19 -2.61
N ALA A 66 -9.62 6.94 -3.00
CA ALA A 66 -10.12 5.77 -2.32
C ALA A 66 -8.98 4.76 -2.16
N PHE A 67 -9.09 3.92 -1.14
CA PHE A 67 -8.16 2.81 -0.96
C PHE A 67 -8.89 1.51 -0.66
N ALA A 68 -8.22 0.40 -0.95
CA ALA A 68 -8.60 -0.93 -0.49
C ALA A 68 -7.36 -1.68 0.01
N ALA A 69 -7.50 -2.40 1.13
CA ALA A 69 -6.44 -3.21 1.73
C ALA A 69 -7.03 -4.45 2.41
N PRO A 70 -6.36 -5.62 2.41
CA PRO A 70 -6.84 -6.81 3.08
C PRO A 70 -6.86 -6.63 4.60
N LYS A 71 -7.86 -7.22 5.23
CA LYS A 71 -8.02 -7.23 6.69
C LYS A 71 -6.94 -8.07 7.38
N ILE A 72 -6.49 -9.12 6.70
CA ILE A 72 -5.43 -9.98 7.18
C ILE A 72 -4.13 -9.34 6.69
N ASN A 73 -3.37 -8.76 7.63
CA ASN A 73 -2.06 -8.12 7.42
C ASN A 73 -0.97 -9.09 6.89
N ALA A 74 -1.33 -10.18 6.21
CA ALA A 74 -0.45 -11.25 5.76
C ALA A 74 -0.29 -11.33 4.23
N LEU A 75 -0.97 -10.46 3.47
CA LEU A 75 -0.70 -10.28 2.04
C LEU A 75 -0.45 -8.80 1.73
N PRO A 76 0.67 -8.46 1.06
CA PRO A 76 0.95 -7.11 0.61
C PRO A 76 0.07 -6.84 -0.61
N PHE A 77 -1.07 -6.20 -0.34
CA PHE A 77 -2.01 -5.75 -1.36
C PHE A 77 -2.62 -4.44 -0.85
N ILE A 78 -1.99 -3.31 -1.09
CA ILE A 78 -2.67 -2.02 -0.89
C ILE A 78 -2.86 -1.36 -2.25
N VAL A 79 -4.10 -0.95 -2.50
CA VAL A 79 -4.48 -0.27 -3.73
C VAL A 79 -5.07 1.08 -3.38
N TYR A 80 -4.64 2.10 -4.10
CA TYR A 80 -5.19 3.43 -4.09
C TYR A 80 -5.65 3.81 -5.49
N VAL A 81 -6.75 4.55 -5.55
CA VAL A 81 -7.20 5.27 -6.74
C VAL A 81 -7.34 6.73 -6.36
N PHE A 82 -6.68 7.61 -7.09
CA PHE A 82 -6.68 9.05 -6.87
C PHE A 82 -7.25 9.77 -8.08
N LYS A 83 -8.08 10.78 -7.82
CA LYS A 83 -8.45 11.81 -8.79
C LYS A 83 -7.67 13.07 -8.44
N LEU A 84 -6.90 13.59 -9.38
CA LEU A 84 -6.09 14.78 -9.16
C LEU A 84 -6.93 16.07 -9.27
N ASP A 85 -6.52 17.12 -8.57
CA ASP A 85 -7.18 18.45 -8.60
C ASP A 85 -6.62 19.38 -9.68
N GLY A 86 -5.55 18.97 -10.37
CA GLY A 86 -4.86 19.74 -11.40
C GLY A 86 -3.78 20.67 -10.86
N SER A 87 -3.48 20.67 -9.56
CA SER A 87 -2.38 21.47 -8.99
C SER A 87 -1.00 20.83 -9.15
N VAL A 88 -0.96 19.54 -9.50
CA VAL A 88 0.26 18.75 -9.73
C VAL A 88 0.10 17.98 -11.04
N GLU A 89 1.17 17.90 -11.83
CA GLU A 89 1.18 17.13 -13.07
C GLU A 89 1.12 15.62 -12.79
N VAL A 90 0.43 14.86 -13.65
CA VAL A 90 0.16 13.43 -13.40
C VAL A 90 1.45 12.62 -13.23
N GLU A 91 2.46 12.87 -14.05
CA GLU A 91 3.74 12.17 -13.95
C GLU A 91 4.54 12.57 -12.71
N GLU A 92 4.47 13.83 -12.28
CA GLU A 92 5.08 14.28 -11.03
C GLU A 92 4.42 13.60 -9.82
N PHE A 93 3.09 13.50 -9.82
CA PHE A 93 2.34 12.79 -8.79
C PHE A 93 2.72 11.31 -8.75
N LYS A 94 2.76 10.63 -9.91
CA LYS A 94 3.16 9.21 -10.00
C LYS A 94 4.60 8.97 -9.51
N ASN A 95 5.52 9.89 -9.82
CA ASN A 95 6.89 9.82 -9.30
C ASN A 95 6.93 9.99 -7.79
N THR A 96 6.17 10.94 -7.25
CA THR A 96 6.02 11.12 -5.80
C THR A 96 5.57 9.82 -5.12
N LEU A 97 4.59 9.10 -5.69
CA LEU A 97 4.13 7.82 -5.14
C LEU A 97 5.25 6.77 -5.16
N ARG A 98 5.96 6.61 -6.29
CA ARG A 98 7.01 5.59 -6.46
C ARG A 98 8.23 5.86 -5.57
N GLU A 99 8.65 7.11 -5.46
CA GLU A 99 9.83 7.49 -4.68
C GLU A 99 9.60 7.35 -3.17
N ASN A 100 8.34 7.47 -2.73
CA ASN A 100 8.01 7.50 -1.32
C ASN A 100 7.28 6.25 -0.83
N CYS A 101 6.94 5.28 -1.69
CA CYS A 101 6.33 4.05 -1.23
C CYS A 101 7.31 3.21 -0.40
N ASP A 102 6.79 2.53 0.61
CA ASP A 102 7.54 1.57 1.41
C ASP A 102 7.00 0.16 1.14
N LEU A 103 7.74 -0.62 0.35
CA LEU A 103 7.35 -1.98 -0.01
C LEU A 103 7.36 -2.94 1.19
N VAL A 104 8.02 -2.59 2.28
CA VAL A 104 8.13 -3.40 3.51
C VAL A 104 7.43 -2.73 4.70
N TRP A 105 6.49 -1.80 4.42
CA TRP A 105 5.78 -1.01 5.43
C TRP A 105 5.05 -1.84 6.50
N ASN A 106 4.74 -3.09 6.18
CA ASN A 106 4.11 -4.05 7.08
C ASN A 106 5.13 -5.14 7.45
N ILE A 107 5.45 -5.26 8.75
CA ILE A 107 6.40 -6.26 9.24
C ILE A 107 6.03 -7.71 8.89
N CYS A 108 4.76 -7.99 8.63
CA CYS A 108 4.29 -9.33 8.30
C CYS A 108 4.40 -9.65 6.80
N THR A 109 4.68 -8.67 5.93
CA THR A 109 4.59 -8.82 4.47
C THR A 109 5.44 -7.81 3.70
N SER A 110 5.98 -8.19 2.55
CA SER A 110 6.69 -7.28 1.64
C SER A 110 6.12 -7.33 0.24
N ALA A 111 5.86 -6.19 -0.39
CA ALA A 111 5.63 -6.11 -1.83
C ALA A 111 6.97 -6.18 -2.59
N ASP A 112 6.95 -6.64 -3.84
CA ASP A 112 8.09 -6.59 -4.76
C ASP A 112 7.76 -5.81 -6.06
N THR A 113 6.48 -5.49 -6.25
CA THR A 113 5.95 -4.93 -7.48
C THR A 113 5.10 -3.69 -7.19
N ILE A 114 5.29 -2.66 -8.00
CA ILE A 114 4.49 -1.44 -8.00
C ILE A 114 3.75 -1.35 -9.34
N ILE A 115 2.43 -1.21 -9.28
CA ILE A 115 1.63 -0.74 -10.41
C ILE A 115 1.31 0.73 -10.15
N CYS A 116 1.66 1.62 -11.08
CA CYS A 116 1.39 3.05 -10.95
C CYS A 116 1.05 3.64 -12.32
N GLU A 117 -0.23 3.54 -12.67
CA GLU A 117 -0.76 3.87 -13.99
C GLU A 117 -1.81 4.98 -13.88
N ASN A 118 -2.15 5.60 -15.01
CA ASN A 118 -3.16 6.65 -15.03
C ASN A 118 -4.01 6.62 -16.30
N GLU A 119 -5.24 7.13 -16.19
CA GLU A 119 -6.11 7.50 -17.30
C GLU A 119 -6.57 8.94 -17.10
N GLY A 120 -6.08 9.86 -17.92
CA GLY A 120 -6.23 11.29 -17.69
C GLY A 120 -5.63 11.69 -16.33
N ASP A 121 -6.46 12.30 -15.49
CA ASP A 121 -6.17 12.77 -14.13
C ASP A 121 -6.57 11.77 -13.03
N VAL A 122 -6.87 10.52 -13.40
CA VAL A 122 -7.12 9.42 -12.46
C VAL A 122 -5.88 8.53 -12.41
N VAL A 123 -5.33 8.33 -11.21
CA VAL A 123 -4.11 7.54 -10.97
C VAL A 123 -4.46 6.30 -10.15
N LEU A 124 -4.09 5.13 -10.66
CA LEU A 124 -4.10 3.86 -9.94
C LEU A 124 -2.71 3.60 -9.39
N PHE A 125 -2.62 3.31 -8.08
CA PHE A 125 -1.39 2.87 -7.43
C PHE A 125 -1.64 1.58 -6.65
N ALA A 126 -0.80 0.58 -6.84
CA ALA A 126 -0.87 -0.67 -6.08
C ALA A 126 0.53 -1.18 -5.71
N MET A 127 0.65 -1.69 -4.49
CA MET A 127 1.82 -2.47 -4.06
C MET A 127 1.40 -3.92 -3.89
N LEU A 128 2.12 -4.80 -4.59
CA LEU A 128 1.82 -6.22 -4.73
C LEU A 128 3.10 -7.03 -4.52
N ASP A 129 2.96 -8.22 -3.97
CA ASP A 129 4.00 -9.26 -4.04
C ASP A 129 3.60 -10.23 -5.12
N MET A 130 4.41 -10.39 -6.17
CA MET A 130 4.09 -11.23 -7.31
C MET A 130 4.72 -12.62 -7.17
N ASP A 131 3.98 -13.64 -7.60
CA ASP A 131 4.48 -14.98 -7.81
C ASP A 131 5.12 -15.03 -9.20
N GLU A 132 6.45 -15.14 -9.24
CA GLU A 132 7.22 -15.18 -10.49
C GLU A 132 6.82 -16.32 -11.43
N MET A 133 6.28 -17.44 -10.91
CA MET A 133 5.89 -18.57 -11.74
C MET A 133 4.54 -18.35 -12.43
N THR A 134 3.63 -17.62 -11.78
CA THR A 134 2.26 -17.43 -12.29
C THR A 134 2.03 -16.04 -12.90
N GLY A 135 2.87 -15.07 -12.55
CA GLY A 135 2.65 -13.66 -12.92
C GLY A 135 1.45 -13.02 -12.21
N LEU A 136 1.03 -13.57 -11.06
CA LEU A 136 -0.09 -13.10 -10.25
C LEU A 136 0.40 -12.70 -8.86
N PRO A 137 -0.33 -11.86 -8.09
CA PRO A 137 0.09 -11.60 -6.72
C PRO A 137 0.09 -12.90 -5.88
N LYS A 138 1.14 -13.12 -5.09
CA LYS A 138 1.28 -14.27 -4.19
C LYS A 138 0.03 -14.43 -3.33
N GLY A 139 -0.48 -15.65 -3.24
CA GLY A 139 -1.70 -15.96 -2.49
C GLY A 139 -3.01 -15.49 -3.15
N THR A 140 -2.99 -15.10 -4.43
CA THR A 140 -4.17 -14.61 -5.16
C THR A 140 -4.59 -15.57 -6.29
N ASP A 141 -5.90 -15.75 -6.46
CA ASP A 141 -6.52 -16.50 -7.56
C ASP A 141 -6.64 -15.60 -8.81
N GLU A 142 -6.34 -16.13 -10.01
CA GLU A 142 -6.48 -15.42 -11.31
C GLU A 142 -7.80 -14.68 -11.48
N LYS A 143 -8.89 -15.21 -10.90
CA LYS A 143 -10.22 -14.59 -10.94
C LYS A 143 -10.28 -13.25 -10.23
N ILE A 144 -9.49 -13.04 -9.18
CA ILE A 144 -9.47 -11.80 -8.41
C ILE A 144 -8.84 -10.68 -9.26
N ILE A 145 -7.76 -10.99 -9.98
CA ILE A 145 -7.08 -10.05 -10.88
C ILE A 145 -7.93 -9.71 -12.09
N ASN A 146 -8.57 -10.70 -12.71
CA ASN A 146 -9.51 -10.46 -13.81
C ASN A 146 -10.72 -9.61 -13.38
N ASN A 147 -11.19 -9.75 -12.15
CA ASN A 147 -12.22 -8.89 -11.58
C ASN A 147 -11.71 -7.48 -11.26
N PHE A 148 -10.43 -7.33 -10.93
CA PHE A 148 -9.83 -6.01 -10.72
C PHE A 148 -9.67 -5.26 -12.06
N HIS A 149 -9.15 -5.92 -13.08
CA HIS A 149 -9.06 -5.34 -14.43
C HIS A 149 -10.42 -5.04 -15.07
N SER A 150 -11.47 -5.79 -14.74
CA SER A 150 -12.82 -5.50 -15.23
C SER A 150 -13.49 -4.31 -14.55
N ILE A 151 -13.01 -3.90 -13.36
CA ILE A 151 -13.44 -2.66 -12.69
C ILE A 151 -12.78 -1.42 -13.35
N LEU A 152 -11.64 -1.63 -14.04
CA LEU A 152 -10.88 -0.58 -14.73
C LEU A 152 -11.30 -0.38 -16.20
N LYS A 153 -12.27 -1.15 -16.71
CA LYS A 153 -12.85 -1.01 -18.05
C LYS A 153 -14.31 -0.58 -17.95
#